data_AF-A0A5C6N9K9-F1
#
_entry.id   AF-A0A5C6N9K9-F1
#
_cell.length_a   1.000
_cell.length_b   1.000
_cell.length_c   1.000
_cell.angle_alpha   90.00
_cell.angle_beta   90.00
_cell.angle_gamma   90.00
#
_symmetry.space_group_name_H-M   'P 1'
#
loop_
_entity.id
_entity.type
_entity.pdbx_description
1 polymer ?
#
loop_
_entity_poly.entity_id
_entity_poly.type
_entity_poly.pdbx_seq_one_letter_code
_entity_poly.pdbx_strand_id
1 'polypeptide(L)'
;MLGILSSEKNLVELASLPTEENNRNTVGIPATNNDLTEMAMFVLSGKINCPYYAKAELLADKLQNYLPNFRIRKISIPSEKWKEWLEDICRKNGWKHKESPLIWREIVHQGGKGLLLGGFSDFLEHCQVTIHTDLEQAFQKADVIILLDEPWCDDIATVDERELKKRKIDAISERYREYGRLIDTQTEKEVKVIVSGESFVNLRCSLLLDYTHSIHSHQIVALATQLENEARAIVAKKLNVRPADVRDVIVWGNISGSFYVDLQKTKVFNYDGPVKGPEFFSLPAQNIINDRTWIETDFQELVRSRRAAVVSRMNRTTAMSCSHGILTVLKAWNGLGAGNEVFSLGVLCSGYHDLPDGVALSVPLTFTDGKWSALSDVTIGVDLKERLQHSANEIGQFLTAKSNKDCSR
;
A
#
# COMPACT_ATOMS: atom_id res chain seq x y z
N MET A 1 4.45 -19.34 6.44
CA MET A 1 5.84 -19.03 6.01
C MET A 1 5.78 -17.68 5.32
N LEU A 2 6.15 -16.61 6.03
CA LEU A 2 6.16 -15.25 5.47
C LEU A 2 7.54 -15.01 4.84
N GLY A 3 7.52 -14.60 3.58
CA GLY A 3 8.68 -14.35 2.75
C GLY A 3 8.78 -15.35 1.60
N ILE A 4 8.83 -14.83 0.37
CA ILE A 4 9.75 -15.21 -0.70
C ILE A 4 9.62 -14.16 -1.82
N LEU A 5 10.62 -13.27 -1.91
CA LEU A 5 11.30 -13.04 -3.17
C LEU A 5 12.67 -13.71 -2.99
N SER A 6 12.82 -14.89 -3.59
CA SER A 6 14.08 -15.60 -3.70
C SER A 6 14.55 -15.52 -5.14
N SER A 7 15.75 -14.97 -5.33
CA SER A 7 16.75 -15.66 -6.14
C SER A 7 18.15 -15.37 -5.59
N GLU A 8 18.46 -15.94 -4.43
CA GLU A 8 19.84 -16.23 -4.04
C GLU A 8 20.32 -17.45 -4.85
N LYS A 9 20.84 -17.23 -6.06
CA LYS A 9 21.69 -18.25 -6.73
C LYS A 9 22.66 -17.75 -7.81
N ASN A 10 22.80 -16.45 -8.04
CA ASN A 10 23.74 -15.92 -9.05
C ASN A 10 24.85 -15.01 -8.47
N LEU A 11 25.23 -15.16 -7.21
CA LEU A 11 26.27 -14.33 -6.57
C LEU A 11 27.67 -14.96 -6.52
N VAL A 12 27.93 -16.09 -7.21
CA VAL A 12 29.25 -16.77 -7.15
C VAL A 12 29.96 -16.95 -8.50
N GLU A 13 29.34 -16.72 -9.65
CA GLU A 13 30.02 -16.79 -10.95
C GLU A 13 29.69 -15.59 -11.82
N LEU A 14 30.51 -14.53 -11.75
CA LEU A 14 30.66 -13.51 -12.81
C LEU A 14 31.96 -12.70 -12.58
N ALA A 15 33.02 -13.38 -12.13
CA ALA A 15 34.38 -12.87 -12.19
C ALA A 15 35.04 -13.47 -13.44
N SER A 16 34.81 -12.89 -14.64
CA SER A 16 35.65 -13.06 -15.85
C SER A 16 35.19 -12.15 -17.01
N LEU A 17 35.84 -10.97 -17.12
CA LEU A 17 36.16 -10.18 -18.34
C LEU A 17 35.02 -9.59 -19.22
N PRO A 18 35.31 -8.62 -20.13
CA PRO A 18 36.06 -7.37 -19.97
C PRO A 18 35.21 -6.11 -20.32
N THR A 19 35.78 -4.95 -20.02
CA THR A 19 35.32 -3.57 -20.30
C THR A 19 34.91 -3.31 -21.76
N GLU A 20 33.75 -2.66 -21.97
CA GLU A 20 33.50 -1.82 -23.15
C GLU A 20 32.95 -0.45 -22.74
N GLU A 21 33.58 0.57 -23.29
CA GLU A 21 33.22 1.98 -23.23
C GLU A 21 31.97 2.31 -24.06
N ASN A 22 31.43 3.49 -23.77
CA ASN A 22 30.88 4.49 -24.71
C ASN A 22 29.35 4.71 -24.76
N ASN A 23 28.99 5.89 -24.21
CA ASN A 23 28.40 7.03 -24.92
C ASN A 23 26.91 6.98 -25.32
N ARG A 24 26.06 7.76 -24.61
CA ARG A 24 25.48 9.05 -25.08
C ARG A 24 24.15 9.41 -24.39
N ASN A 25 24.12 10.64 -23.90
CA ASN A 25 23.05 11.65 -23.99
C ASN A 25 21.61 11.22 -23.68
N THR A 26 21.13 11.64 -22.50
CA THR A 26 19.71 11.96 -22.31
C THR A 26 19.56 13.41 -21.85
N VAL A 27 18.79 14.12 -22.67
CA VAL A 27 18.38 15.52 -22.56
C VAL A 27 17.58 15.73 -21.28
N GLY A 28 17.97 16.71 -20.48
CA GLY A 28 17.27 17.10 -19.26
C GLY A 28 15.89 17.68 -19.57
N ILE A 29 14.85 17.09 -18.97
CA ILE A 29 13.52 17.68 -18.84
C ILE A 29 13.54 18.48 -17.52
N PRO A 30 13.14 19.76 -17.49
CA PRO A 30 13.14 20.52 -16.25
C PRO A 30 12.01 20.03 -15.34
N ALA A 31 12.37 19.60 -14.14
CA ALA A 31 11.41 19.22 -13.10
C ALA A 31 10.47 20.39 -12.79
N THR A 32 9.18 20.17 -12.89
CA THR A 32 8.14 21.12 -12.49
C THR A 32 8.13 21.29 -10.97
N ASN A 33 7.93 22.53 -10.50
CA ASN A 33 8.08 23.05 -9.13
C ASN A 33 7.27 22.38 -7.99
N ASN A 34 6.64 21.22 -8.20
CA ASN A 34 5.86 20.51 -7.17
C ASN A 34 6.51 19.20 -6.64
N ASP A 35 7.71 18.83 -7.12
CA ASP A 35 8.47 17.65 -6.64
C ASP A 35 9.31 17.92 -5.36
N LEU A 36 9.10 19.06 -4.69
CA LEU A 36 9.84 19.46 -3.48
C LEU A 36 9.19 18.97 -2.17
N THR A 37 8.30 17.97 -2.25
CA THR A 37 7.64 17.38 -1.09
C THR A 37 8.64 16.59 -0.22
N GLU A 38 9.00 17.20 0.91
CA GLU A 38 9.69 16.62 2.08
C GLU A 38 10.83 15.62 1.79
N MET A 39 11.84 16.06 1.06
CA MET A 39 13.07 15.26 0.95
C MET A 39 13.83 15.31 2.27
N ALA A 40 14.04 14.16 2.89
CA ALA A 40 14.87 14.05 4.07
C ALA A 40 16.30 13.61 3.69
N MET A 41 17.29 14.25 4.30
CA MET A 41 18.71 13.99 4.10
C MET A 41 19.29 13.34 5.36
N PHE A 42 19.97 12.21 5.20
CA PHE A 42 20.74 11.59 6.28
C PHE A 42 22.11 12.24 6.34
N VAL A 43 22.50 12.73 7.50
CA VAL A 43 23.84 13.27 7.73
C VAL A 43 24.61 12.28 8.58
N LEU A 44 25.70 11.76 8.02
CA LEU A 44 26.62 10.87 8.71
C LEU A 44 27.87 11.69 9.02
N SER A 45 28.14 11.88 10.31
CA SER A 45 29.38 12.50 10.76
C SER A 45 30.21 11.54 11.59
N GLY A 46 31.52 11.58 11.42
CA GLY A 46 32.40 10.70 12.17
C GLY A 46 33.86 11.10 12.11
N LYS A 47 34.63 10.59 13.08
CA LYS A 47 36.08 10.73 13.07
C LYS A 47 36.67 9.89 11.94
N ILE A 48 37.67 10.44 11.23
CA ILE A 48 38.29 9.80 10.06
C ILE A 48 38.82 8.38 10.38
N ASN A 49 39.33 8.16 11.59
CA ASN A 49 39.87 6.87 12.02
C ASN A 49 38.84 5.97 12.73
N CYS A 50 37.53 6.17 12.51
CA CYS A 50 36.49 5.32 13.10
C CYS A 50 36.06 4.20 12.15
N PRO A 51 36.20 2.93 12.54
CA PRO A 51 35.70 1.82 11.74
C PRO A 51 34.16 1.83 11.59
N TYR A 52 33.43 2.30 12.61
CA TYR A 52 31.97 2.38 12.56
C TYR A 52 31.47 3.50 11.63
N TYR A 53 32.20 4.61 11.51
CA TYR A 53 31.88 5.66 10.54
C TYR A 53 32.08 5.15 9.10
N ALA A 54 33.20 4.49 8.82
CA ALA A 54 33.45 3.90 7.51
C ALA A 54 32.38 2.84 7.13
N LYS A 55 31.94 2.02 8.10
CA LYS A 55 30.82 1.08 7.89
C LYS A 55 29.49 1.80 7.61
N ALA A 56 29.22 2.89 8.32
CA ALA A 56 28.03 3.72 8.09
C ALA A 56 28.04 4.32 6.68
N GLU A 57 29.17 4.86 6.24
CA GLU A 57 29.34 5.40 4.89
C GLU A 57 29.10 4.34 3.82
N LEU A 58 29.68 3.15 3.97
CA LEU A 58 29.50 2.04 3.03
C LEU A 58 28.03 1.59 2.95
N LEU A 59 27.35 1.48 4.10
CA LEU A 59 25.93 1.13 4.14
C LEU A 59 25.09 2.21 3.44
N ALA A 60 25.35 3.47 3.75
CA ALA A 60 24.65 4.59 3.16
C ALA A 60 24.86 4.63 1.63
N ASP A 61 26.08 4.44 1.14
CA ASP A 61 26.37 4.39 -0.31
C ASP A 61 25.61 3.28 -1.01
N LYS A 62 25.53 2.09 -0.39
CA LYS A 62 24.69 1.01 -0.92
C LYS A 62 23.23 1.41 -0.99
N LEU A 63 22.68 2.01 0.08
CA LEU A 63 21.29 2.45 0.12
C LEU A 63 21.00 3.51 -0.94
N GLN A 64 21.91 4.46 -1.17
CA GLN A 64 21.76 5.49 -2.21
C GLN A 64 21.70 4.90 -3.63
N ASN A 65 22.39 3.79 -3.88
CA ASN A 65 22.32 3.10 -5.17
C ASN A 65 20.95 2.42 -5.41
N TYR A 66 20.29 1.95 -4.35
CA TYR A 66 19.01 1.24 -4.44
C TYR A 66 17.78 2.13 -4.25
N LEU A 67 17.93 3.26 -3.56
CA LEU A 67 16.85 4.16 -3.18
C LEU A 67 17.08 5.53 -3.83
N PRO A 68 16.40 5.84 -4.97
CA PRO A 68 16.64 7.06 -5.76
C PRO A 68 16.47 8.38 -4.99
N ASN A 69 15.67 8.36 -3.93
CA ASN A 69 15.39 9.53 -3.08
C ASN A 69 16.20 9.54 -1.77
N PHE A 70 17.06 8.55 -1.54
CA PHE A 70 17.89 8.47 -0.34
C PHE A 70 19.10 9.40 -0.48
N ARG A 71 19.02 10.56 0.19
CA ARG A 71 20.07 11.58 0.17
C ARG A 71 20.95 11.46 1.40
N ILE A 72 22.26 11.52 1.17
CA ILE A 72 23.26 11.39 2.22
C ILE A 72 24.22 12.56 2.16
N ARG A 73 24.59 13.08 3.33
CA ARG A 73 25.69 14.01 3.51
C ARG A 73 26.70 13.40 4.46
N LYS A 74 27.96 13.35 4.03
CA LYS A 74 29.08 12.79 4.81
C LYS A 74 29.92 13.93 5.37
N ILE A 75 30.24 13.88 6.66
CA ILE A 75 31.05 14.87 7.37
C ILE A 75 32.17 14.15 8.09
N SER A 76 33.36 14.16 7.48
CA SER A 76 34.56 13.56 8.06
C SER A 76 35.30 14.58 8.90
N ILE A 77 35.54 14.28 10.17
CA ILE A 77 36.17 15.19 11.12
C ILE A 77 37.52 14.61 11.59
N PRO A 78 38.60 15.42 11.63
CA PRO A 78 39.87 14.98 12.19
C PRO A 78 39.71 14.50 13.65
N SER A 79 40.36 13.39 13.99
CA SER A 79 40.22 12.73 15.30
C SER A 79 40.49 13.67 16.49
N GLU A 80 41.40 14.64 16.33
CA GLU A 80 41.76 15.63 17.34
C GLU A 80 40.63 16.62 17.64
N LYS A 81 39.83 16.96 16.63
CA LYS A 81 38.74 17.94 16.73
C LYS A 81 37.38 17.31 17.03
N TRP A 82 37.30 15.97 17.01
CA TRP A 82 36.03 15.25 17.15
C TRP A 82 35.29 15.59 18.44
N LYS A 83 36.00 15.60 19.57
CA LYS A 83 35.36 15.79 20.88
C LYS A 83 34.75 17.19 21.01
N GLU A 84 35.52 18.23 20.68
CA GLU A 84 35.06 19.62 20.70
C GLU A 84 33.89 19.84 19.72
N TRP A 85 33.99 19.28 18.51
CA TRP A 85 32.94 19.37 17.52
C TRP A 85 31.65 18.66 17.95
N LEU A 86 31.76 17.45 18.51
CA LEU A 86 30.62 16.66 18.97
C LEU A 86 29.89 17.35 20.12
N GLU A 87 30.63 17.91 21.07
CA GLU A 87 30.06 18.68 22.19
C GLU A 87 29.32 19.92 21.70
N ASP A 88 29.88 20.65 20.72
CA ASP A 88 29.23 21.83 20.14
C ASP A 88 27.93 21.48 19.40
N ILE A 89 27.95 20.45 18.54
CA ILE A 89 26.77 20.01 17.79
C ILE A 89 25.68 19.45 18.71
N CYS A 90 26.06 18.64 19.70
CA CYS A 90 25.12 18.11 20.69
C CYS A 90 24.49 19.24 21.50
N ARG A 91 25.28 20.24 21.94
CA ARG A 91 24.79 21.42 22.66
C ARG A 91 23.84 22.25 21.80
N LYS A 92 24.18 22.50 20.53
CA LYS A 92 23.38 23.30 19.61
C LYS A 92 22.01 22.67 19.33
N ASN A 93 21.93 21.35 19.24
CA ASN A 93 20.69 20.64 18.91
C ASN A 93 19.94 20.05 20.12
N GLY A 94 20.53 20.12 21.32
CA GLY A 94 19.99 19.52 22.54
C GLY A 94 20.06 17.99 22.54
N TRP A 95 21.07 17.42 21.90
CA TRP A 95 21.26 15.97 21.77
C TRP A 95 22.21 15.42 22.83
N LYS A 96 22.10 14.11 23.10
CA LYS A 96 23.01 13.37 23.98
C LYS A 96 23.66 12.25 23.18
N HIS A 97 24.93 12.42 22.83
CA HIS A 97 25.73 11.42 22.15
C HIS A 97 27.21 11.56 22.54
N LYS A 98 27.97 10.47 22.52
CA LYS A 98 29.35 10.45 23.04
C LYS A 98 30.37 9.79 22.11
N GLU A 99 29.91 8.99 21.15
CA GLU A 99 30.77 8.16 20.32
C GLU A 99 30.76 8.63 18.87
N SER A 100 31.55 7.98 18.02
CA SER A 100 31.52 8.18 16.56
C SER A 100 31.02 6.89 15.93
N PRO A 101 30.18 6.95 14.88
CA PRO A 101 29.66 8.15 14.21
C PRO A 101 28.46 8.79 14.92
N LEU A 102 28.20 10.07 14.65
CA LEU A 102 26.94 10.74 14.99
C LEU A 102 26.12 10.88 13.71
N ILE A 103 24.92 10.31 13.70
CA ILE A 103 24.04 10.22 12.53
C ILE A 103 22.67 10.82 12.87
N TRP A 104 22.15 11.67 11.99
CA TRP A 104 20.83 12.28 12.14
C TRP A 104 20.15 12.49 10.79
N ARG A 105 18.85 12.75 10.82
CA ARG A 105 18.02 13.04 9.65
C ARG A 105 17.63 14.52 9.65
N GLU A 106 17.85 15.21 8.54
CA GLU A 106 17.47 16.61 8.30
C GLU A 106 16.30 16.68 7.31
N ILE A 107 15.31 17.53 7.58
CA ILE A 107 14.21 17.82 6.64
C ILE A 107 14.59 19.11 5.88
N VAL A 108 14.65 19.02 4.56
CA VAL A 108 15.42 19.98 3.73
C VAL A 108 14.73 21.35 3.55
N HIS A 109 13.52 21.59 4.07
CA HIS A 109 12.74 22.80 3.73
C HIS A 109 12.36 23.79 4.84
N GLN A 110 12.66 23.57 6.13
CA GLN A 110 12.29 24.55 7.18
C GLN A 110 13.29 24.68 8.33
N GLY A 111 14.59 24.73 8.07
CA GLY A 111 15.58 24.90 9.15
C GLY A 111 15.35 23.92 10.31
N GLY A 112 14.85 22.72 9.97
CA GLY A 112 14.20 21.82 10.91
C GLY A 112 15.22 21.28 11.88
N LYS A 113 14.83 21.19 13.15
CA LYS A 113 15.59 20.51 14.18
C LYS A 113 15.90 19.09 13.70
N GLY A 114 17.18 18.74 13.53
CA GLY A 114 17.55 17.41 13.09
C GLY A 114 17.00 16.33 14.03
N LEU A 115 16.55 15.22 13.47
CA LEU A 115 16.16 14.04 14.24
C LEU A 115 17.40 13.18 14.46
N LEU A 116 17.92 13.18 15.69
CA LEU A 116 19.04 12.32 16.06
C LEU A 116 18.64 10.85 15.89
N LEU A 117 19.41 10.11 15.09
CA LEU A 117 19.32 8.65 15.01
C LEU A 117 20.25 8.02 16.05
N GLY A 118 21.49 8.53 16.15
CA GLY A 118 22.47 8.06 17.11
C GLY A 118 23.77 7.62 16.45
N GLY A 119 24.25 6.44 16.84
CA GLY A 119 25.47 5.81 16.36
C GLY A 119 25.29 4.97 15.11
N PHE A 120 26.32 4.19 14.78
CA PHE A 120 26.25 3.23 13.67
C PHE A 120 25.22 2.13 13.92
N SER A 121 25.10 1.62 15.15
CA SER A 121 24.11 0.57 15.48
C SER A 121 22.68 1.08 15.28
N ASP A 122 22.38 2.30 15.72
CA ASP A 122 21.06 2.90 15.56
C ASP A 122 20.74 3.15 14.07
N PHE A 123 21.74 3.57 13.28
CA PHE A 123 21.57 3.72 11.83
C PHE A 123 21.40 2.37 11.12
N LEU A 124 22.12 1.34 11.55
CA LEU A 124 21.96 -0.01 11.02
C LEU A 124 20.56 -0.53 11.30
N GLU A 125 20.08 -0.41 12.55
CA GLU A 125 18.72 -0.79 12.94
C GLU A 125 17.66 -0.02 12.14
N HIS A 126 17.85 1.28 11.96
CA HIS A 126 16.98 2.12 11.13
C HIS A 126 16.91 1.64 9.66
N CYS A 127 17.97 1.02 9.14
CA CYS A 127 18.05 0.53 7.77
C CYS A 127 17.89 -1.00 7.65
N GLN A 128 17.66 -1.71 8.75
CA GLN A 128 17.68 -3.17 8.77
C GLN A 128 16.34 -3.74 8.30
N VAL A 129 16.42 -4.81 7.52
CA VAL A 129 15.29 -5.70 7.27
C VAL A 129 15.43 -6.88 8.21
N THR A 130 14.42 -7.10 9.05
CA THR A 130 14.34 -8.26 9.95
C THR A 130 13.30 -9.25 9.45
N ILE A 131 13.54 -10.54 9.70
CA ILE A 131 12.62 -11.61 9.36
C ILE A 131 12.24 -12.30 10.65
N HIS A 132 10.95 -12.35 10.95
CA HIS A 132 10.41 -12.95 12.16
C HIS A 132 9.49 -14.12 11.79
N THR A 133 9.62 -15.23 12.52
CA THR A 133 8.63 -16.32 12.50
C THR A 133 7.63 -16.19 13.64
N ASP A 134 8.00 -15.47 14.68
CA ASP A 134 7.15 -15.09 15.80
C ASP A 134 6.32 -13.85 15.45
N LEU A 135 5.01 -13.91 15.72
CA LEU A 135 4.09 -12.83 15.34
C LEU A 135 4.22 -11.62 16.26
N GLU A 136 4.44 -11.80 17.56
CA GLU A 136 4.55 -10.67 18.49
C GLU A 136 5.70 -9.74 18.08
N GLN A 137 6.87 -10.31 17.77
CA GLN A 137 8.00 -9.54 17.27
C GLN A 137 7.74 -8.87 15.92
N ALA A 138 7.00 -9.53 15.02
CA ALA A 138 6.73 -8.98 13.69
C ALA A 138 5.81 -7.74 13.72
N PHE A 139 4.90 -7.67 14.69
CA PHE A 139 3.94 -6.56 14.83
C PHE A 139 4.42 -5.46 15.77
N GLN A 140 5.49 -5.69 16.53
CA GLN A 140 5.99 -4.76 17.53
C GLN A 140 6.38 -3.40 16.92
N LYS A 141 5.74 -2.33 17.40
CA LYS A 141 6.02 -0.93 17.01
C LYS A 141 5.95 -0.67 15.50
N ALA A 142 5.11 -1.41 14.78
CA ALA A 142 4.92 -1.17 13.36
C ALA A 142 4.09 0.11 13.12
N ASP A 143 4.61 1.04 12.31
CA ASP A 143 3.87 2.21 11.84
C ASP A 143 2.94 1.88 10.67
N VAL A 144 3.32 0.90 9.85
CA VAL A 144 2.58 0.44 8.68
C VAL A 144 2.60 -1.08 8.63
N ILE A 145 1.43 -1.69 8.48
CA ILE A 145 1.25 -3.14 8.40
C ILE A 145 0.59 -3.46 7.08
N ILE A 146 1.20 -4.37 6.31
CA ILE A 146 0.68 -4.81 5.00
C ILE A 146 0.45 -6.32 5.07
N LEU A 147 -0.82 -6.72 5.11
CA LEU A 147 -1.23 -8.12 5.19
C LEU A 147 -1.45 -8.68 3.78
N LEU A 148 -0.54 -9.56 3.37
CA LEU A 148 -0.51 -10.19 2.04
C LEU A 148 -0.80 -11.69 2.08
N ASP A 149 -1.04 -12.26 3.27
CA ASP A 149 -1.18 -13.69 3.41
C ASP A 149 -2.49 -14.20 2.77
N GLU A 150 -2.37 -15.31 2.05
CA GLU A 150 -3.52 -16.05 1.54
C GLU A 150 -3.55 -17.45 2.14
N PRO A 151 -4.74 -18.01 2.41
CA PRO A 151 -4.84 -19.38 2.87
C PRO A 151 -4.53 -20.36 1.74
N TRP A 152 -3.41 -21.06 1.85
CA TRP A 152 -3.08 -22.21 1.01
C TRP A 152 -3.71 -23.47 1.61
N CYS A 153 -4.31 -24.30 0.78
CA CYS A 153 -4.76 -25.63 1.16
C CYS A 153 -4.28 -26.59 0.08
N ASP A 154 -3.36 -27.48 0.44
CA ASP A 154 -2.63 -28.34 -0.51
C ASP A 154 -3.47 -29.52 -1.04
N ASP A 155 -4.71 -29.70 -0.58
CA ASP A 155 -5.51 -30.91 -0.88
C ASP A 155 -6.74 -30.58 -1.73
N ILE A 156 -6.58 -30.57 -3.06
CA ILE A 156 -7.65 -30.19 -4.01
C ILE A 156 -8.30 -31.41 -4.71
N ALA A 157 -7.83 -32.64 -4.50
CA ALA A 157 -8.28 -33.74 -5.36
C ALA A 157 -9.62 -34.42 -4.95
N THR A 158 -10.12 -34.26 -3.71
CA THR A 158 -11.23 -35.12 -3.21
C THR A 158 -12.26 -34.48 -2.27
N VAL A 159 -12.22 -33.16 -2.02
CA VAL A 159 -13.11 -32.51 -1.03
C VAL A 159 -14.20 -31.68 -1.72
N ASP A 160 -15.44 -31.74 -1.21
CA ASP A 160 -16.55 -30.88 -1.63
C ASP A 160 -16.19 -29.39 -1.53
N GLU A 161 -16.53 -28.60 -2.55
CA GLU A 161 -16.15 -27.18 -2.66
C GLU A 161 -16.65 -26.35 -1.47
N ARG A 162 -17.83 -26.70 -0.93
CA ARG A 162 -18.42 -26.00 0.23
C ARG A 162 -17.63 -26.26 1.50
N GLU A 163 -17.22 -27.50 1.72
CA GLU A 163 -16.42 -27.87 2.88
C GLU A 163 -15.02 -27.27 2.80
N LEU A 164 -14.41 -27.23 1.60
CA LEU A 164 -13.14 -26.53 1.39
C LEU A 164 -13.27 -25.02 1.66
N LYS A 165 -14.32 -24.37 1.15
CA LYS A 165 -14.60 -22.95 1.42
C LYS A 165 -14.72 -22.69 2.92
N LYS A 166 -15.46 -23.55 3.64
CA LYS A 166 -15.62 -23.45 5.09
C LYS A 166 -14.31 -23.57 5.84
N ARG A 167 -13.47 -24.57 5.52
CA ARG A 167 -12.14 -24.74 6.12
C ARG A 167 -11.23 -23.52 5.90
N LYS A 168 -11.25 -22.95 4.69
CA LYS A 168 -10.51 -21.71 4.39
C LYS A 168 -10.97 -20.54 5.25
N ILE A 169 -12.29 -20.37 5.38
CA ILE A 169 -12.87 -19.32 6.23
C ILE A 169 -12.48 -19.53 7.70
N ASP A 170 -12.57 -20.76 8.21
CA ASP A 170 -12.22 -21.07 9.60
C ASP A 170 -10.77 -20.71 9.92
N ALA A 171 -9.84 -21.07 9.02
CA ALA A 171 -8.42 -20.77 9.12
C ALA A 171 -8.12 -19.26 9.02
N ILE A 172 -8.79 -18.54 8.10
CA ILE A 172 -8.70 -17.08 8.01
C ILE A 172 -9.17 -16.45 9.32
N SER A 173 -10.34 -16.85 9.81
CA SER A 173 -10.96 -16.25 11.00
C SER A 173 -10.12 -16.45 12.26
N GLU A 174 -9.43 -17.58 12.40
CA GLU A 174 -8.50 -17.79 13.51
C GLU A 174 -7.27 -16.88 13.40
N ARG A 175 -6.64 -16.83 12.21
CA ARG A 175 -5.43 -16.04 12.00
C ARG A 175 -5.68 -14.54 12.13
N TYR A 176 -6.74 -14.02 11.50
CA TYR A 176 -7.04 -12.59 11.50
C TYR A 176 -7.58 -12.11 12.84
N ARG A 177 -8.19 -12.98 13.64
CA ARG A 177 -8.46 -12.70 15.05
C ARG A 177 -7.18 -12.45 15.84
N GLU A 178 -6.19 -13.31 15.64
CA GLU A 178 -4.90 -13.15 16.32
C GLU A 178 -4.16 -11.90 15.83
N TYR A 179 -4.16 -11.64 14.52
CA TYR A 179 -3.60 -10.39 13.98
C TYR A 179 -4.29 -9.16 14.55
N GLY A 180 -5.63 -9.14 14.64
CA GLY A 180 -6.35 -8.02 15.26
C GLY A 180 -5.90 -7.76 16.69
N ARG A 181 -5.77 -8.81 17.52
CA ARG A 181 -5.29 -8.68 18.90
C ARG A 181 -3.85 -8.18 19.00
N LEU A 182 -2.96 -8.69 18.14
CA LEU A 182 -1.56 -8.26 18.12
C LEU A 182 -1.44 -6.81 17.67
N ILE A 183 -2.19 -6.41 16.64
CA ILE A 183 -2.24 -5.02 16.19
C ILE A 183 -2.74 -4.14 17.35
N ASP A 184 -3.82 -4.50 18.02
CA ASP A 184 -4.38 -3.73 19.14
C ASP A 184 -3.44 -3.57 20.34
N THR A 185 -2.56 -4.54 20.58
CA THR A 185 -1.70 -4.60 21.78
C THR A 185 -0.24 -4.19 21.54
N GLN A 186 0.29 -4.39 20.34
CA GLN A 186 1.72 -4.24 20.03
C GLN A 186 2.05 -2.99 19.18
N THR A 187 1.03 -2.25 18.72
CA THR A 187 1.21 -1.09 17.83
C THR A 187 0.72 0.22 18.46
N GLU A 188 1.17 1.33 17.88
CA GLU A 188 0.67 2.66 18.22
C GLU A 188 -0.70 2.92 17.57
N LYS A 189 -1.49 3.83 18.15
CA LYS A 189 -2.87 4.11 17.70
C LYS A 189 -2.97 4.70 16.28
N GLU A 190 -1.86 5.22 15.76
CA GLU A 190 -1.76 5.82 14.42
C GLU A 190 -1.20 4.84 13.36
N VAL A 191 -1.05 3.55 13.70
CA VAL A 191 -0.66 2.50 12.76
C VAL A 191 -1.55 2.52 11.53
N LYS A 192 -0.99 2.30 10.33
CA LYS A 192 -1.75 2.15 9.09
C LYS A 192 -1.76 0.69 8.66
N VAL A 193 -2.92 0.07 8.59
CA VAL A 193 -3.09 -1.35 8.25
C VAL A 193 -3.74 -1.48 6.87
N ILE A 194 -3.07 -2.20 5.98
CA ILE A 194 -3.53 -2.48 4.62
C ILE A 194 -3.76 -3.98 4.47
N VAL A 195 -5.00 -4.36 4.17
CA VAL A 195 -5.37 -5.72 3.80
C VAL A 195 -5.40 -5.84 2.28
N SER A 196 -4.56 -6.70 1.74
CA SER A 196 -4.47 -6.94 0.29
C SER A 196 -4.47 -8.44 -0.01
N GLY A 197 -4.60 -8.78 -1.29
CA GLY A 197 -4.69 -10.15 -1.79
C GLY A 197 -5.99 -10.36 -2.57
N GLU A 198 -6.24 -11.60 -2.95
CA GLU A 198 -7.30 -11.95 -3.89
C GLU A 198 -8.49 -12.61 -3.20
N SER A 199 -8.24 -13.30 -2.10
CA SER A 199 -9.24 -14.11 -1.39
C SER A 199 -9.80 -13.39 -0.16
N PHE A 200 -11.12 -13.37 -0.01
CA PHE A 200 -11.83 -12.94 1.22
C PHE A 200 -11.37 -11.58 1.80
N VAL A 201 -11.04 -10.61 0.94
CA VAL A 201 -10.39 -9.35 1.35
C VAL A 201 -11.25 -8.57 2.36
N ASN A 202 -12.55 -8.46 2.10
CA ASN A 202 -13.49 -7.77 2.97
C ASN A 202 -13.68 -8.49 4.32
N LEU A 203 -13.83 -9.81 4.31
CA LEU A 203 -13.97 -10.61 5.54
C LEU A 203 -12.72 -10.46 6.42
N ARG A 204 -11.54 -10.54 5.82
CA ARG A 204 -10.24 -10.33 6.50
C ARG A 204 -10.18 -8.95 7.16
N CYS A 205 -10.58 -7.90 6.44
CA CYS A 205 -10.66 -6.54 6.98
C CYS A 205 -11.67 -6.42 8.14
N SER A 206 -12.90 -6.93 7.97
CA SER A 206 -13.92 -6.93 9.02
C SER A 206 -13.45 -7.65 10.29
N LEU A 207 -12.78 -8.80 10.15
CA LEU A 207 -12.25 -9.53 11.30
C LEU A 207 -11.21 -8.70 12.07
N LEU A 208 -10.32 -7.97 11.40
CA LEU A 208 -9.37 -7.10 12.11
C LEU A 208 -10.12 -6.03 12.89
N LEU A 209 -11.07 -5.35 12.24
CA LEU A 209 -11.88 -4.29 12.84
C LEU A 209 -12.65 -4.77 14.08
N ASP A 210 -13.14 -6.02 14.09
CA ASP A 210 -13.83 -6.63 15.23
C ASP A 210 -12.91 -6.87 16.44
N TYR A 211 -11.59 -6.99 16.24
CA TYR A 211 -10.61 -7.29 17.29
C TYR A 211 -9.63 -6.15 17.60
N THR A 212 -9.73 -5.02 16.90
CA THR A 212 -8.93 -3.81 17.15
C THR A 212 -9.80 -2.69 17.73
N HIS A 213 -10.04 -2.73 19.04
CA HIS A 213 -10.94 -1.77 19.70
C HIS A 213 -10.24 -0.47 20.13
N SER A 214 -8.92 -0.50 20.33
CA SER A 214 -8.14 0.67 20.76
C SER A 214 -7.70 1.57 19.59
N ILE A 215 -7.72 1.03 18.37
CA ILE A 215 -7.32 1.68 17.13
C ILE A 215 -8.55 2.18 16.39
N HIS A 216 -8.45 3.38 15.83
CA HIS A 216 -9.55 3.96 15.06
C HIS A 216 -9.77 3.16 13.77
N SER A 217 -11.03 2.85 13.43
CA SER A 217 -11.38 2.07 12.23
C SER A 217 -10.82 2.64 10.93
N HIS A 218 -10.55 3.96 10.89
CA HIS A 218 -9.96 4.59 9.70
C HIS A 218 -8.51 4.19 9.43
N GLN A 219 -7.85 3.53 10.38
CA GLN A 219 -6.51 3.02 10.22
C GLN A 219 -6.44 1.70 9.48
N ILE A 220 -7.57 1.03 9.24
CA ILE A 220 -7.60 -0.30 8.61
C ILE A 220 -8.39 -0.21 7.31
N VAL A 221 -7.73 -0.52 6.19
CA VAL A 221 -8.34 -0.48 4.85
C VAL A 221 -8.05 -1.75 4.07
N ALA A 222 -9.00 -2.17 3.26
CA ALA A 222 -8.86 -3.25 2.29
C ALA A 222 -8.68 -2.69 0.87
N LEU A 223 -7.83 -3.29 0.04
CA LEU A 223 -7.54 -2.75 -1.30
C LEU A 223 -8.44 -3.33 -2.38
N ALA A 224 -9.11 -2.46 -3.14
CA ALA A 224 -9.82 -2.82 -4.38
C ALA A 224 -9.07 -2.37 -5.65
N THR A 225 -7.89 -1.76 -5.52
CA THR A 225 -7.12 -1.15 -6.61
C THR A 225 -6.79 -2.09 -7.77
N GLN A 226 -6.64 -3.39 -7.51
CA GLN A 226 -6.46 -4.36 -8.59
C GLN A 226 -7.68 -4.43 -9.52
N LEU A 227 -8.87 -4.46 -8.92
CA LEU A 227 -10.13 -4.54 -9.63
C LEU A 227 -10.42 -3.23 -10.38
N GLU A 228 -10.06 -2.09 -9.79
CA GLU A 228 -10.06 -0.81 -10.50
C GLU A 228 -9.16 -0.84 -11.74
N ASN A 229 -7.93 -1.35 -11.62
CA ASN A 229 -6.99 -1.45 -12.73
C ASN A 229 -7.50 -2.39 -13.84
N GLU A 230 -8.15 -3.49 -13.45
CA GLU A 230 -8.80 -4.41 -14.39
C GLU A 230 -9.96 -3.74 -15.15
N ALA A 231 -10.83 -3.03 -14.43
CA ALA A 231 -11.92 -2.25 -15.01
C ALA A 231 -11.42 -1.13 -15.93
N ARG A 232 -10.40 -0.39 -15.49
CA ARG A 232 -9.73 0.66 -16.24
C ARG A 232 -9.18 0.13 -17.56
N ALA A 233 -8.58 -1.05 -17.56
CA ALA A 233 -8.07 -1.70 -18.77
C ALA A 233 -9.20 -2.08 -19.75
N ILE A 234 -10.37 -2.48 -19.26
CA ILE A 234 -11.53 -2.80 -20.10
C ILE A 234 -12.13 -1.54 -20.74
N VAL A 235 -12.33 -0.48 -19.95
CA VAL A 235 -12.79 0.83 -20.44
C VAL A 235 -11.81 1.38 -21.47
N ALA A 236 -10.51 1.37 -21.16
CA ALA A 236 -9.47 1.84 -22.06
C ALA A 236 -9.47 1.09 -23.40
N LYS A 237 -9.66 -0.24 -23.36
CA LYS A 237 -9.79 -1.06 -24.56
C LYS A 237 -11.05 -0.71 -25.37
N LYS A 238 -12.19 -0.48 -24.72
CA LYS A 238 -13.44 -0.07 -25.39
C LYS A 238 -13.31 1.28 -26.09
N LEU A 239 -12.55 2.20 -25.49
CA LEU A 239 -12.37 3.57 -25.97
C LEU A 239 -11.11 3.80 -26.81
N ASN A 240 -10.28 2.76 -26.99
CA ASN A 240 -8.99 2.84 -27.69
C ASN A 240 -8.04 3.91 -27.12
N VAL A 241 -7.97 4.02 -25.79
CA VAL A 241 -7.04 4.89 -25.06
C VAL A 241 -6.08 4.06 -24.19
N ARG A 242 -5.07 4.69 -23.58
CA ARG A 242 -4.19 3.96 -22.65
C ARG A 242 -4.92 3.77 -21.30
N PRO A 243 -4.65 2.69 -20.56
CA PRO A 243 -5.21 2.53 -19.22
C PRO A 243 -4.91 3.72 -18.29
N ALA A 244 -3.72 4.32 -18.38
CA ALA A 244 -3.36 5.51 -17.58
C ALA A 244 -4.21 6.77 -17.87
N ASP A 245 -4.91 6.78 -19.02
CA ASP A 245 -5.81 7.86 -19.42
C ASP A 245 -7.24 7.67 -18.87
N VAL A 246 -7.53 6.58 -18.17
CA VAL A 246 -8.82 6.34 -17.51
C VAL A 246 -8.62 6.43 -15.99
N ARG A 247 -9.32 7.34 -15.32
CA ARG A 247 -9.17 7.61 -13.87
C ARG A 247 -10.50 7.61 -13.15
N ASP A 248 -10.47 7.57 -11.82
CA ASP A 248 -11.65 7.69 -10.94
C ASP A 248 -12.73 6.62 -11.17
N VAL A 249 -12.31 5.38 -11.43
CA VAL A 249 -13.19 4.21 -11.51
C VAL A 249 -13.55 3.76 -10.10
N ILE A 250 -14.83 3.53 -9.83
CA ILE A 250 -15.30 3.17 -8.49
C ILE A 250 -15.65 1.68 -8.44
N VAL A 251 -15.22 1.00 -7.38
CA VAL A 251 -15.59 -0.37 -7.05
C VAL A 251 -16.40 -0.39 -5.76
N TRP A 252 -17.61 -0.90 -5.84
CA TRP A 252 -18.54 -1.04 -4.71
C TRP A 252 -18.64 -2.49 -4.25
N GLY A 253 -18.76 -2.70 -2.93
CA GLY A 253 -19.18 -3.98 -2.34
C GLY A 253 -18.04 -4.93 -1.94
N ASN A 254 -18.24 -6.23 -2.14
CA ASN A 254 -17.29 -7.27 -1.73
C ASN A 254 -16.24 -7.50 -2.85
N ILE A 255 -15.02 -7.03 -2.60
CA ILE A 255 -13.88 -6.99 -3.55
C ILE A 255 -13.56 -8.38 -4.12
N SER A 256 -13.63 -9.40 -3.26
CA SER A 256 -13.36 -10.80 -3.63
C SER A 256 -14.61 -11.62 -3.98
N GLY A 257 -15.78 -10.99 -4.00
CA GLY A 257 -17.07 -11.66 -4.18
C GLY A 257 -18.00 -10.85 -5.08
N SER A 258 -19.18 -10.51 -4.56
CA SER A 258 -20.15 -9.67 -5.28
C SER A 258 -19.72 -8.20 -5.23
N PHE A 259 -19.15 -7.72 -6.33
CA PHE A 259 -18.79 -6.31 -6.53
C PHE A 259 -19.58 -5.69 -7.68
N TYR A 260 -19.62 -4.36 -7.70
CA TYR A 260 -20.18 -3.56 -8.80
C TYR A 260 -19.19 -2.46 -9.18
N VAL A 261 -18.86 -2.35 -10.47
CA VAL A 261 -17.97 -1.30 -10.97
C VAL A 261 -18.79 -0.16 -11.53
N ASP A 262 -18.62 1.02 -10.94
CA ASP A 262 -19.37 2.23 -11.28
C ASP A 262 -18.48 3.21 -12.04
N LEU A 263 -19.04 3.77 -13.13
CA LEU A 263 -18.38 4.72 -14.02
C LEU A 263 -18.86 6.17 -13.86
N GLN A 264 -19.71 6.48 -12.87
CA GLN A 264 -20.26 7.82 -12.62
C GLN A 264 -19.19 8.91 -12.49
N LYS A 265 -18.07 8.60 -11.84
CA LYS A 265 -16.95 9.54 -11.65
C LYS A 265 -15.79 9.31 -12.60
N THR A 266 -15.86 8.28 -13.45
CA THR A 266 -14.76 7.90 -14.31
C THR A 266 -14.46 8.99 -15.33
N LYS A 267 -13.21 9.43 -15.34
CA LYS A 267 -12.68 10.44 -16.27
C LYS A 267 -11.83 9.76 -17.33
N VAL A 268 -11.97 10.20 -18.58
CA VAL A 268 -11.20 9.71 -19.72
C VAL A 268 -10.44 10.88 -20.34
N PHE A 269 -9.11 10.76 -20.37
CA PHE A 269 -8.18 11.71 -20.98
C PHE A 269 -7.78 11.22 -22.37
N ASN A 270 -7.25 12.12 -23.20
CA ASN A 270 -6.65 11.78 -24.50
C ASN A 270 -7.54 10.94 -25.43
N TYR A 271 -8.86 11.04 -25.30
CA TYR A 271 -9.81 10.32 -26.15
C TYR A 271 -9.84 10.93 -27.55
N ASP A 272 -9.66 10.09 -28.57
CA ASP A 272 -9.70 10.49 -29.98
C ASP A 272 -11.15 10.60 -30.49
N GLY A 273 -11.90 11.53 -29.90
CA GLY A 273 -13.32 11.76 -30.18
C GLY A 273 -13.63 13.12 -30.82
N PRO A 274 -14.93 13.47 -30.95
CA PRO A 274 -15.38 14.75 -31.49
C PRO A 274 -14.94 15.96 -30.64
N VAL A 275 -14.77 15.76 -29.34
CA VAL A 275 -14.30 16.77 -28.40
C VAL A 275 -12.89 16.41 -27.96
N LYS A 276 -11.91 17.23 -28.36
CA LYS A 276 -10.51 17.12 -27.94
C LYS A 276 -10.12 18.34 -27.12
N GLY A 277 -9.25 18.12 -26.15
CA GLY A 277 -8.70 19.18 -25.31
C GLY A 277 -7.21 18.99 -25.04
N PRO A 278 -6.60 19.90 -24.28
CA PRO A 278 -5.23 19.77 -23.81
C PRO A 278 -5.04 18.54 -22.90
N GLU A 279 -3.81 18.19 -22.55
CA GLU A 279 -3.47 16.96 -21.80
C GLU A 279 -4.22 16.82 -20.45
N PHE A 280 -4.57 17.93 -19.81
CA PHE A 280 -5.32 17.96 -18.55
C PHE A 280 -6.85 17.88 -18.74
N PHE A 281 -7.34 17.90 -19.98
CA PHE A 281 -8.77 17.82 -20.28
C PHE A 281 -9.24 16.37 -20.22
N SER A 282 -10.34 16.15 -19.50
CA SER A 282 -11.00 14.86 -19.43
C SER A 282 -12.48 14.97 -19.75
N LEU A 283 -13.03 13.86 -20.24
CA LEU A 283 -14.44 13.66 -20.48
C LEU A 283 -14.99 12.60 -19.52
N PRO A 284 -16.21 12.75 -19.00
CA PRO A 284 -16.87 11.69 -18.25
C PRO A 284 -17.06 10.45 -19.13
N ALA A 285 -16.72 9.26 -18.61
CA ALA A 285 -16.83 8.01 -19.37
C ALA A 285 -18.27 7.75 -19.83
N GLN A 286 -19.27 8.10 -19.01
CA GLN A 286 -20.69 7.95 -19.36
C GLN A 286 -21.16 8.86 -20.50
N ASN A 287 -20.44 9.96 -20.79
CA ASN A 287 -20.74 10.82 -21.95
C ASN A 287 -20.14 10.28 -23.25
N ILE A 288 -19.11 9.43 -23.13
CA ILE A 288 -18.44 8.81 -24.28
C ILE A 288 -19.09 7.46 -24.60
N ILE A 289 -19.40 6.67 -23.56
CA ILE A 289 -20.04 5.37 -23.65
C ILE A 289 -21.55 5.57 -23.45
N ASN A 290 -22.26 5.85 -24.55
CA ASN A 290 -23.71 6.05 -24.52
C ASN A 290 -24.53 4.74 -24.39
N ASP A 291 -23.86 3.59 -24.45
CA ASP A 291 -24.48 2.27 -24.36
C ASP A 291 -24.66 1.85 -22.90
N ARG A 292 -25.84 2.14 -22.34
CA ARG A 292 -26.20 1.80 -20.95
C ARG A 292 -26.23 0.28 -20.72
N THR A 293 -26.75 -0.47 -21.68
CA THR A 293 -26.80 -1.94 -21.60
C THR A 293 -25.39 -2.50 -21.47
N TRP A 294 -24.45 -2.01 -22.28
CA TRP A 294 -23.06 -2.42 -22.16
C TRP A 294 -22.47 -2.11 -20.77
N ILE A 295 -22.74 -0.95 -20.17
CA ILE A 295 -22.23 -0.59 -18.83
C ILE A 295 -22.83 -1.48 -17.73
N GLU A 296 -24.11 -1.78 -17.82
CA GLU A 296 -24.85 -2.50 -16.78
C GLU A 296 -24.66 -4.01 -16.85
N THR A 297 -24.44 -4.59 -18.05
CA THR A 297 -24.32 -6.05 -18.24
C THR A 297 -22.93 -6.45 -18.70
N ASP A 298 -22.57 -6.08 -19.92
CA ASP A 298 -21.41 -6.64 -20.62
C ASP A 298 -20.11 -6.24 -19.93
N PHE A 299 -20.01 -4.98 -19.52
CA PHE A 299 -18.87 -4.44 -18.80
C PHE A 299 -18.67 -5.16 -17.46
N GLN A 300 -19.74 -5.33 -16.68
CA GLN A 300 -19.66 -6.03 -15.39
C GLN A 300 -19.20 -7.47 -15.56
N GLU A 301 -19.71 -8.17 -16.59
CA GLU A 301 -19.30 -9.54 -16.89
C GLU A 301 -17.86 -9.62 -17.41
N LEU A 302 -17.43 -8.67 -18.26
CA LEU A 302 -16.05 -8.60 -18.73
C LEU A 302 -15.06 -8.41 -17.58
N VAL A 303 -15.39 -7.57 -16.60
CA VAL A 303 -14.56 -7.37 -15.40
C VAL A 303 -14.48 -8.67 -14.59
N ARG A 304 -15.63 -9.31 -14.32
CA ARG A 304 -15.70 -10.58 -13.58
C ARG A 304 -14.92 -11.70 -14.27
N SER A 305 -15.12 -11.87 -15.57
CA SER A 305 -14.43 -12.85 -16.40
C SER A 305 -12.93 -12.58 -16.47
N ARG A 306 -12.51 -11.31 -16.58
CA ARG A 306 -11.09 -10.94 -16.53
C ARG A 306 -10.47 -11.30 -15.19
N ARG A 307 -11.16 -10.99 -14.08
CA ARG A 307 -10.71 -11.35 -12.73
C ARG A 307 -10.52 -12.86 -12.62
N ALA A 308 -11.51 -13.65 -13.02
CA ALA A 308 -11.42 -15.11 -13.02
C ALA A 308 -10.27 -15.66 -13.90
N ALA A 309 -10.04 -15.04 -15.07
CA ALA A 309 -8.93 -15.40 -15.94
C ALA A 309 -7.56 -15.04 -15.34
N VAL A 310 -7.49 -13.96 -14.56
CA VAL A 310 -6.29 -13.52 -13.86
C VAL A 310 -5.98 -14.44 -12.69
N VAL A 311 -6.98 -14.77 -11.86
CA VAL A 311 -6.87 -15.71 -10.73
C VAL A 311 -6.54 -17.14 -11.21
N SER A 312 -7.08 -17.60 -12.35
CA SER A 312 -6.78 -18.96 -12.86
C SER A 312 -5.38 -19.12 -13.46
N ARG A 313 -4.74 -18.01 -13.89
CA ARG A 313 -3.37 -18.01 -14.46
C ARG A 313 -2.28 -17.76 -13.40
N MET A 314 -2.66 -17.82 -12.14
CA MET A 314 -1.91 -17.36 -10.98
C MET A 314 -0.74 -18.29 -10.65
N ASN A 315 0.27 -18.26 -11.51
CA ASN A 315 1.60 -18.73 -11.15
C ASN A 315 2.59 -17.57 -10.94
N ARG A 316 2.39 -16.36 -11.49
CA ARG A 316 3.27 -15.16 -11.24
C ARG A 316 2.66 -13.76 -11.46
N THR A 317 1.56 -13.61 -12.19
CA THR A 317 1.19 -12.31 -12.83
C THR A 317 0.45 -11.27 -11.98
N THR A 318 -0.15 -11.63 -10.84
CA THR A 318 -0.95 -10.68 -10.04
C THR A 318 -0.16 -9.87 -9.02
N ALA A 319 1.03 -10.35 -8.64
CA ALA A 319 1.89 -9.71 -7.65
C ALA A 319 2.23 -8.25 -8.01
N MET A 320 2.55 -7.96 -9.27
CA MET A 320 2.87 -6.60 -9.72
C MET A 320 1.68 -5.63 -9.58
N SER A 321 0.46 -6.10 -9.88
CA SER A 321 -0.76 -5.31 -9.72
C SER A 321 -1.09 -5.07 -8.25
N CYS A 322 -0.91 -6.07 -7.38
CA CYS A 322 -1.00 -5.91 -5.92
C CYS A 322 -0.03 -4.82 -5.44
N SER A 323 1.26 -4.98 -5.75
CA SER A 323 2.33 -4.09 -5.28
C SER A 323 2.12 -2.66 -5.76
N HIS A 324 1.68 -2.48 -7.01
CA HIS A 324 1.34 -1.16 -7.53
C HIS A 324 0.18 -0.54 -6.75
N GLY A 325 -0.91 -1.30 -6.51
CA GLY A 325 -2.05 -0.83 -5.73
C GLY A 325 -1.68 -0.39 -4.30
N ILE A 326 -0.90 -1.23 -3.60
CA ILE A 326 -0.39 -0.93 -2.26
C ILE A 326 0.44 0.36 -2.27
N LEU A 327 1.36 0.49 -3.23
CA LEU A 327 2.21 1.67 -3.34
C LEU A 327 1.38 2.94 -3.61
N THR A 328 0.39 2.88 -4.49
CA THR A 328 -0.48 4.02 -4.81
C THR A 328 -1.25 4.49 -3.58
N VAL A 329 -1.86 3.56 -2.83
CA VAL A 329 -2.60 3.90 -1.61
C VAL A 329 -1.69 4.44 -0.52
N LEU A 330 -0.52 3.84 -0.30
CA LEU A 330 0.46 4.36 0.66
C LEU A 330 0.93 5.78 0.32
N LYS A 331 1.15 6.08 -0.97
CA LYS A 331 1.49 7.44 -1.40
C LYS A 331 0.38 8.42 -1.08
N ALA A 332 -0.87 8.10 -1.44
CA ALA A 332 -2.02 8.94 -1.14
C ALA A 332 -2.21 9.14 0.38
N TRP A 333 -2.09 8.07 1.16
CA TRP A 333 -2.21 8.08 2.61
C TRP A 333 -1.06 8.81 3.32
N ASN A 334 0.07 9.01 2.65
CA ASN A 334 1.18 9.83 3.16
C ASN A 334 1.17 11.25 2.59
N GLY A 335 0.09 11.69 1.93
CA GLY A 335 -0.03 13.04 1.38
C GLY A 335 0.78 13.29 0.10
N LEU A 336 1.31 12.23 -0.52
CA LEU A 336 2.07 12.29 -1.78
C LEU A 336 1.20 12.00 -3.02
N GLY A 337 -0.13 11.93 -2.85
CA GLY A 337 -1.08 11.71 -3.93
C GLY A 337 -1.30 12.96 -4.77
N ALA A 338 -1.72 12.77 -6.03
CA ALA A 338 -2.32 13.86 -6.79
C ALA A 338 -3.68 14.16 -6.13
N GLY A 339 -3.83 15.34 -5.54
CA GLY A 339 -5.07 15.71 -4.83
C GLY A 339 -6.32 15.48 -5.69
N ASN A 340 -7.42 15.07 -5.05
CA ASN A 340 -8.73 14.77 -5.65
C ASN A 340 -8.82 13.51 -6.54
N GLU A 341 -7.87 12.57 -6.44
CA GLU A 341 -8.03 11.22 -7.02
C GLU A 341 -9.02 10.39 -6.20
N VAL A 342 -9.88 9.63 -6.89
CA VAL A 342 -10.84 8.72 -6.25
C VAL A 342 -10.24 7.32 -6.12
N PHE A 343 -10.36 6.76 -4.91
CA PHE A 343 -9.91 5.41 -4.57
C PHE A 343 -11.07 4.58 -4.07
N SER A 344 -11.09 3.29 -4.39
CA SER A 344 -12.04 2.32 -3.86
C SER A 344 -11.31 1.48 -2.82
N LEU A 345 -11.71 1.65 -1.56
CA LEU A 345 -11.14 0.93 -0.44
C LEU A 345 -12.24 0.28 0.39
N GLY A 346 -11.97 -0.93 0.86
CA GLY A 346 -12.79 -1.64 1.82
C GLY A 346 -12.62 -1.05 3.21
N VAL A 347 -13.62 -0.33 3.70
CA VAL A 347 -13.59 0.31 5.02
C VAL A 347 -14.86 -0.04 5.81
N LEU A 348 -14.79 0.09 7.13
CA LEU A 348 -15.96 -0.13 7.98
C LEU A 348 -17.09 0.84 7.60
N CYS A 349 -18.25 0.29 7.27
CA CYS A 349 -19.42 1.06 6.90
C CYS A 349 -20.11 1.68 8.13
N SER A 350 -19.55 2.76 8.69
CA SER A 350 -20.20 3.48 9.80
C SER A 350 -21.28 4.43 9.30
N GLY A 351 -22.45 3.90 8.89
CA GLY A 351 -23.65 4.68 8.57
C GLY A 351 -23.56 5.59 7.34
N TYR A 352 -22.50 5.49 6.54
CA TYR A 352 -22.38 6.22 5.27
C TYR A 352 -23.49 5.75 4.33
N HIS A 353 -24.28 6.67 3.77
CA HIS A 353 -25.27 6.38 2.72
C HIS A 353 -26.27 5.25 3.06
N ASP A 354 -26.65 5.10 4.33
CA ASP A 354 -27.46 3.98 4.85
C ASP A 354 -26.88 2.58 4.53
N LEU A 355 -25.56 2.47 4.47
CA LEU A 355 -24.89 1.19 4.24
C LEU A 355 -24.95 0.29 5.48
N PRO A 356 -24.85 -1.03 5.29
CA PRO A 356 -24.93 -2.00 6.38
C PRO A 356 -23.77 -1.82 7.36
N ASP A 357 -24.08 -1.67 8.64
CA ASP A 357 -23.07 -1.50 9.69
C ASP A 357 -22.37 -2.83 10.04
N GLY A 358 -21.20 -2.74 10.66
CA GLY A 358 -20.45 -3.88 11.21
C GLY A 358 -19.67 -4.70 10.20
N VAL A 359 -19.58 -4.28 8.93
CA VAL A 359 -18.75 -4.96 7.92
C VAL A 359 -17.96 -3.97 7.07
N ALA A 360 -16.78 -4.41 6.61
CA ALA A 360 -15.98 -3.66 5.65
C ALA A 360 -16.49 -3.89 4.21
N LEU A 361 -16.90 -2.83 3.53
CA LEU A 361 -17.26 -2.86 2.10
C LEU A 361 -16.44 -1.85 1.32
N SER A 362 -16.18 -2.17 0.05
CA SER A 362 -15.52 -1.24 -0.87
C SER A 362 -16.47 -0.08 -1.16
N VAL A 363 -15.96 1.14 -0.95
CA VAL A 363 -16.65 2.40 -1.21
C VAL A 363 -15.66 3.41 -1.79
N PRO A 364 -16.12 4.42 -2.55
CA PRO A 364 -15.26 5.48 -3.06
C PRO A 364 -14.83 6.43 -1.94
N LEU A 365 -13.53 6.72 -1.89
CA LEU A 365 -12.86 7.58 -0.93
C LEU A 365 -11.94 8.56 -1.68
N THR A 366 -11.57 9.62 -0.98
CA THR A 366 -10.53 10.57 -1.41
C THR A 366 -9.54 10.77 -0.27
N PHE A 367 -8.28 11.07 -0.60
CA PHE A 367 -7.25 11.42 0.39
C PHE A 367 -6.95 12.92 0.36
N THR A 368 -6.96 13.54 1.54
CA THR A 368 -6.57 14.93 1.77
C THR A 368 -5.63 14.95 2.97
N ASP A 369 -4.41 15.46 2.79
CA ASP A 369 -3.39 15.57 3.85
C ASP A 369 -3.17 14.27 4.65
N GLY A 370 -3.12 13.13 3.94
CA GLY A 370 -2.91 11.82 4.55
C GLY A 370 -4.08 11.30 5.39
N LYS A 371 -5.27 11.88 5.24
CA LYS A 371 -6.52 11.36 5.80
C LYS A 371 -7.49 11.04 4.67
N TRP A 372 -8.16 9.91 4.76
CA TRP A 372 -9.20 9.58 3.79
C TRP A 372 -10.57 10.03 4.27
N SER A 373 -11.46 10.33 3.33
CA SER A 373 -12.87 10.59 3.58
C SER A 373 -13.73 9.96 2.49
N ALA A 374 -14.93 9.49 2.86
CA ALA A 374 -15.86 8.91 1.90
C ALA A 374 -16.36 9.96 0.91
N LEU A 375 -16.42 9.58 -0.36
CA LEU A 375 -16.90 10.44 -1.42
C LEU A 375 -18.43 10.59 -1.30
N SER A 376 -18.89 11.82 -1.08
CA SER A 376 -20.30 12.13 -0.85
C SER A 376 -21.08 12.45 -2.13
N ASP A 377 -20.38 12.77 -3.22
CA ASP A 377 -20.97 13.28 -4.46
C ASP A 377 -21.35 12.17 -5.47
N VAL A 378 -21.64 10.95 -5.00
CA VAL A 378 -22.03 9.80 -5.84
C VAL A 378 -23.48 9.40 -5.55
N THR A 379 -24.26 9.16 -6.59
CA THR A 379 -25.65 8.71 -6.45
C THR A 379 -25.70 7.19 -6.32
N ILE A 380 -26.30 6.70 -5.23
CA ILE A 380 -26.52 5.26 -5.01
C ILE A 380 -27.98 4.93 -5.33
N GLY A 381 -28.18 4.21 -6.43
CA GLY A 381 -29.51 3.70 -6.82
C GLY A 381 -29.99 2.56 -5.91
N VAL A 382 -31.29 2.26 -5.96
CA VAL A 382 -31.94 1.21 -5.16
C VAL A 382 -31.26 -0.15 -5.40
N ASP A 383 -31.05 -0.52 -6.65
CA ASP A 383 -30.41 -1.79 -7.04
C ASP A 383 -28.99 -1.94 -6.47
N LEU A 384 -28.21 -0.85 -6.44
CA LEU A 384 -26.87 -0.87 -5.87
C LEU A 384 -26.93 -1.04 -4.34
N LYS A 385 -27.85 -0.33 -3.68
CA LYS A 385 -28.06 -0.47 -2.23
C LYS A 385 -28.44 -1.90 -1.84
N GLU A 386 -29.34 -2.55 -2.59
CA GLU A 386 -29.71 -3.95 -2.36
C GLU A 386 -28.52 -4.91 -2.54
N ARG A 387 -27.69 -4.71 -3.58
CA ARG A 387 -26.47 -5.50 -3.79
C ARG A 387 -25.47 -5.36 -2.66
N LEU A 388 -25.30 -4.13 -2.15
CA LEU A 388 -24.42 -3.85 -1.02
C LEU A 388 -24.94 -4.50 0.26
N GLN A 389 -26.25 -4.44 0.51
CA GLN A 389 -26.88 -5.14 1.64
C GLN A 389 -26.69 -6.65 1.55
N HIS A 390 -26.88 -7.23 0.37
CA HIS A 390 -26.66 -8.67 0.18
C HIS A 390 -25.20 -9.07 0.46
N SER A 391 -24.26 -8.28 -0.04
CA SER A 391 -22.82 -8.49 0.18
C SER A 391 -22.44 -8.39 1.66
N ALA A 392 -23.01 -7.42 2.38
CA ALA A 392 -22.82 -7.31 3.81
C ALA A 392 -23.38 -8.50 4.58
N ASN A 393 -24.59 -8.94 4.23
CA ASN A 393 -25.22 -10.08 4.88
C ASN A 393 -24.40 -11.37 4.68
N GLU A 394 -23.85 -11.59 3.48
CA GLU A 394 -22.96 -12.73 3.21
C GLU A 394 -21.72 -12.69 4.11
N ILE A 395 -21.04 -11.54 4.21
CA ILE A 395 -19.86 -11.38 5.05
C ILE A 395 -20.23 -11.54 6.54
N GLY A 396 -21.31 -10.91 6.99
CA GLY A 396 -21.78 -10.96 8.38
C GLY A 396 -22.18 -12.36 8.85
N GLN A 397 -22.68 -13.21 7.97
CA GLN A 397 -22.94 -14.62 8.29
C GLN A 397 -21.65 -15.35 8.72
N PHE A 398 -20.51 -15.06 8.08
CA PHE A 398 -19.23 -15.66 8.44
C PHE A 398 -18.67 -15.15 9.78
N LEU A 399 -18.96 -13.89 10.13
CA LEU A 399 -18.56 -13.31 11.42
C LEU A 399 -19.39 -13.89 12.58
N THR A 400 -20.71 -13.93 12.42
CA THR A 400 -21.67 -14.37 13.45
C THR A 400 -21.64 -15.87 13.73
N ALA A 401 -21.40 -16.71 12.72
CA ALA A 401 -21.33 -18.17 12.87
C ALA A 401 -20.25 -18.64 13.86
N LYS A 402 -19.25 -17.79 14.18
CA LYS A 402 -18.16 -18.11 15.11
C LYS A 402 -18.36 -17.49 16.51
N SER A 403 -18.99 -16.31 16.62
CA SER A 403 -19.30 -15.70 17.92
C SER A 403 -20.17 -16.60 18.82
N ASN A 404 -21.10 -17.36 18.22
CA ASN A 404 -21.94 -18.32 18.95
C ASN A 404 -21.19 -19.57 19.43
N LYS A 405 -20.05 -19.95 18.81
CA LYS A 405 -19.21 -21.07 19.27
C LYS A 405 -18.29 -20.66 20.43
N ASP A 406 -17.90 -19.39 20.50
CA ASP A 406 -17.05 -18.87 21.57
C ASP A 406 -17.85 -18.57 22.87
N CYS A 407 -19.16 -18.26 22.78
CA CYS A 407 -20.03 -18.12 23.96
C CYS A 407 -20.48 -19.46 24.58
N SER A 408 -20.23 -20.59 23.92
CA SER A 408 -20.66 -21.93 24.35
C SER A 408 -19.51 -22.84 24.81
N ARG A 409 -18.31 -22.27 24.99
CA ARG A 409 -17.17 -22.85 25.71
C ARG A 409 -16.81 -21.94 26.87
#